data_AF-A0A2E1VMS4-F1
#
_entry.id   AF-A0A2E1VMS4-F1
#
_cell.length_a   1.000
_cell.length_b   1.000
_cell.length_c   1.000
_cell.angle_alpha   90.00
_cell.angle_beta   90.00
_cell.angle_gamma   90.00
#
_symmetry.space_group_name_H-M   'P 1'
#
loop_
_entity.id
_entity.type
_entity.pdbx_description
1 polymer ?
#
loop_
_entity_poly.entity_id
_entity_poly.type
_entity_poly.pdbx_seq_one_letter_code
_entity_poly.pdbx_strand_id
1 'polypeptide(L)'
;AFDKHIVKVYASQLGVYSNQLFIIDKAYKKGKKDTIVSSHIEHETAPPLRIDWRLRDRGEGTKIIDIAIEGVSLLATKRADFGASIKKGGLHALIIDLENKNAQN
;
A
#
# COMPACT_ATOMS: atom_id res chain seq x y z
N ALA A 1 7.95 10.77 10.78
CA ALA A 1 7.86 11.08 9.34
C ALA A 1 7.36 9.88 8.51
N PHE A 2 7.94 8.69 8.66
CA PHE A 2 7.60 7.49 7.88
C PHE A 2 6.14 7.03 8.01
N ASP A 3 5.65 6.77 9.23
CA ASP A 3 4.28 6.27 9.45
C ASP A 3 3.23 7.23 8.88
N LYS A 4 3.42 8.54 9.10
CA LYS A 4 2.57 9.59 8.53
C LYS A 4 2.56 9.57 7.00
N HIS A 5 3.72 9.37 6.37
CA HIS A 5 3.83 9.33 4.91
C HIS A 5 3.13 8.12 4.33
N ILE A 6 3.33 6.95 4.94
CA ILE A 6 2.67 5.71 4.56
C ILE A 6 1.15 5.89 4.66
N VAL A 7 0.62 6.28 5.83
CA VAL A 7 -0.82 6.51 5.99
C VAL A 7 -1.36 7.48 4.95
N LYS A 8 -0.68 8.60 4.70
CA LYS A 8 -1.10 9.58 3.68
C LYS A 8 -1.14 9.00 2.27
N VAL A 9 -0.11 8.27 1.85
CA VAL A 9 -0.05 7.70 0.49
C VAL A 9 -1.12 6.62 0.30
N TYR A 10 -1.31 5.74 1.28
CA TYR A 10 -2.32 4.70 1.18
C TYR A 10 -3.73 5.29 1.24
N ALA A 11 -3.96 6.27 2.12
CA ALA A 11 -5.23 6.99 2.18
C ALA A 11 -5.52 7.80 0.92
N SER A 12 -4.51 8.42 0.29
CA SER A 12 -4.72 9.17 -0.96
C SER A 12 -5.01 8.24 -2.13
N GLN A 13 -4.40 7.05 -2.18
CA GLN A 13 -4.66 6.09 -3.25
C GLN A 13 -6.02 5.42 -3.10
N LEU A 14 -6.51 5.21 -1.87
CA LEU A 14 -7.83 4.62 -1.62
C LEU A 14 -8.96 5.64 -1.54
N GLY A 15 -8.66 6.87 -1.12
CA GLY A 15 -9.64 7.94 -0.86
C GLY A 15 -10.24 8.59 -2.10
N VAL A 16 -9.68 8.35 -3.29
CA VAL A 16 -10.29 8.77 -4.57
C VAL A 16 -11.56 7.96 -4.86
N TYR A 17 -11.70 6.78 -4.25
CA TYR A 17 -12.81 5.87 -4.49
C TYR A 17 -13.92 6.10 -3.45
N SER A 18 -14.63 7.21 -3.59
CA SER A 18 -15.87 7.46 -2.83
C SER A 18 -17.08 7.02 -3.67
N ASN A 19 -18.02 6.30 -3.05
CA ASN A 19 -19.25 5.76 -3.67
C ASN A 19 -19.08 4.60 -4.67
N GLN A 20 -17.94 3.91 -4.66
CA GLN A 20 -17.75 2.71 -5.49
C GLN A 20 -17.95 1.43 -4.68
N LEU A 21 -18.49 0.40 -5.32
CA LEU A 21 -18.74 -0.88 -4.67
C LEU A 21 -17.41 -1.62 -4.49
N PHE A 22 -17.02 -1.82 -3.23
CA PHE A 22 -15.87 -2.63 -2.85
C PHE A 22 -16.32 -4.07 -2.60
N ILE A 23 -15.78 -5.01 -3.38
CA ILE A 23 -16.17 -6.43 -3.33
C ILE A 23 -14.97 -7.27 -2.93
N ILE A 24 -15.15 -8.14 -1.93
CA ILE A 24 -14.15 -9.15 -1.55
C ILE A 24 -14.38 -10.39 -2.42
N ASP A 25 -13.38 -10.76 -3.21
CA ASP A 25 -13.45 -11.91 -4.12
C ASP A 25 -13.17 -13.22 -3.40
N LYS A 26 -12.04 -13.28 -2.69
CA LYS A 26 -11.56 -14.50 -2.02
C LYS A 26 -10.47 -14.21 -1.02
N ALA A 27 -10.31 -15.11 -0.07
CA ALA A 27 -9.16 -15.17 0.82
C ALA A 27 -8.47 -16.54 0.68
N TYR A 28 -7.14 -16.55 0.56
CA TYR A 28 -6.36 -17.77 0.44
C TYR A 28 -4.98 -17.65 1.08
N LYS A 29 -4.43 -18.77 1.56
CA LYS A 29 -3.07 -18.80 2.11
C LYS A 29 -2.04 -18.67 0.99
N LYS A 30 -1.02 -17.84 1.21
CA LYS A 30 0.16 -17.70 0.36
C LYS A 30 1.40 -18.11 1.14
N GLY A 31 1.85 -19.33 0.93
CA GLY A 31 2.90 -19.93 1.75
C GLY A 31 2.46 -20.14 3.20
N LYS A 32 3.42 -20.23 4.13
CA LYS A 32 3.17 -20.64 5.52
C LYS A 32 2.64 -19.51 6.43
N LYS A 33 2.97 -18.25 6.12
CA LYS A 33 2.79 -17.13 7.05
C LYS A 33 1.79 -16.08 6.56
N ASP A 34 1.43 -16.11 5.28
CA ASP A 34 0.66 -15.03 4.67
C ASP A 34 -0.71 -15.51 4.21
N THR A 35 -1.66 -14.60 4.28
CA THR A 35 -2.98 -14.74 3.66
C THR A 35 -3.12 -13.61 2.65
N ILE A 36 -3.57 -13.91 1.45
CA ILE A 36 -3.99 -12.91 0.48
C ILE A 36 -5.51 -12.81 0.56
N VAL A 37 -6.01 -11.59 0.70
CA VAL A 37 -7.41 -11.27 0.45
C VAL A 37 -7.43 -10.50 -0.87
N SER A 38 -8.10 -11.04 -1.88
CA SER A 38 -8.30 -10.35 -3.15
C SER A 38 -9.66 -9.65 -3.12
N SER A 39 -9.68 -8.43 -3.63
CA SER A 39 -10.88 -7.63 -3.80
C SER A 39 -10.81 -6.85 -5.10
N HIS A 40 -11.93 -6.25 -5.49
CA HIS A 40 -11.96 -5.23 -6.53
C HIS A 40 -12.89 -4.09 -6.16
N ILE A 41 -12.66 -2.95 -6.81
CA ILE A 41 -13.55 -1.79 -6.79
C ILE A 41 -14.21 -1.71 -8.16
N GLU A 42 -15.54 -1.72 -8.18
CA GLU A 42 -16.32 -1.56 -9.41
C GLU A 42 -16.31 -0.11 -9.92
N HIS A 43 -16.25 0.04 -11.24
CA HIS A 43 -16.32 1.33 -11.93
C HIS A 43 -17.45 1.29 -12.97
N GLU A 44 -18.30 2.31 -13.01
CA GLU A 44 -19.39 2.38 -13.99
C GLU A 44 -18.89 2.48 -15.44
N THR A 45 -17.73 3.14 -15.64
CA THR A 45 -17.21 3.51 -16.97
C THR A 45 -15.84 2.94 -17.28
N ALA A 46 -15.25 2.15 -16.37
CA ALA A 46 -13.92 1.59 -16.50
C ALA A 46 -13.88 0.13 -16.01
N PRO A 47 -12.85 -0.66 -16.38
CA PRO A 47 -12.66 -1.98 -15.80
C PRO A 47 -12.53 -1.92 -14.26
N PRO A 48 -12.96 -2.98 -13.54
CA PRO A 48 -12.79 -3.04 -12.09
C PRO A 48 -11.32 -2.95 -11.68
N LEU A 49 -11.04 -2.20 -10.62
CA LEU A 49 -9.70 -2.06 -10.08
C LEU A 49 -9.42 -3.19 -9.10
N ARG A 50 -8.43 -4.03 -9.40
CA ARG A 50 -8.04 -5.17 -8.56
C ARG A 50 -7.09 -4.75 -7.45
N ILE A 51 -7.38 -5.22 -6.24
CA ILE A 51 -6.59 -4.97 -5.04
C ILE A 51 -6.33 -6.29 -4.30
N ASP A 52 -5.06 -6.61 -4.11
CA ASP A 52 -4.62 -7.74 -3.28
C ASP A 52 -4.04 -7.23 -1.96
N TRP A 53 -4.68 -7.61 -0.86
CA TRP A 53 -4.23 -7.32 0.49
C TRP A 53 -3.39 -8.49 1.00
N ARG A 54 -2.13 -8.24 1.35
CA ARG A 54 -1.27 -9.25 1.98
C ARG A 54 -1.31 -9.10 3.48
N LEU A 55 -1.86 -10.10 4.15
CA LEU A 55 -2.02 -10.13 5.59
C LEU A 55 -1.02 -11.12 6.20
N ARG A 56 -0.52 -10.79 7.40
CA ARG A 56 0.35 -11.66 8.19
C ARG A 56 0.02 -11.54 9.66
N ASP A 57 -0.09 -12.67 10.33
CA ASP A 57 -0.11 -12.73 11.78
C ASP A 57 1.32 -12.87 12.33
N ARG A 58 1.65 -12.08 13.35
CA ARG A 58 2.94 -12.10 14.04
C ARG A 58 2.82 -12.38 15.54
N GLY A 59 1.69 -12.94 15.99
CA GLY A 59 1.39 -13.22 17.39
C GLY A 59 0.56 -12.14 18.09
N GLU A 60 0.31 -11.01 17.42
CA GLU A 60 -0.53 -9.90 17.91
C GLU A 60 -1.82 -9.77 17.10
N GLY A 61 -2.18 -10.82 16.36
CA GLY A 61 -3.28 -10.80 15.41
C GLY A 61 -2.83 -10.44 13.99
N THR A 62 -3.78 -10.59 13.08
CA THR A 62 -3.55 -10.42 11.65
C THR A 62 -3.48 -8.94 11.28
N LYS A 63 -2.38 -8.52 10.66
CA LYS A 63 -2.18 -7.15 10.16
C LYS A 63 -1.93 -7.16 8.65
N ILE A 64 -2.35 -6.09 7.96
CA ILE A 64 -1.98 -5.86 6.56
C ILE A 64 -0.51 -5.45 6.53
N ILE A 65 0.28 -6.12 5.69
CA ILE A 65 1.72 -5.88 5.56
C ILE A 65 2.13 -5.39 4.16
N ASP A 66 1.24 -5.52 3.17
CA ASP A 66 1.43 -5.01 1.82
C ASP A 66 0.07 -4.91 1.12
N ILE A 67 -0.04 -3.99 0.17
CA ILE A 67 -1.20 -3.82 -0.70
C ILE A 67 -0.65 -3.81 -2.12
N ALA A 68 -1.19 -4.65 -2.99
CA ALA A 68 -0.87 -4.64 -4.41
C ALA A 68 -2.08 -4.18 -5.20
N ILE A 69 -1.89 -3.16 -6.04
CA ILE A 69 -2.92 -2.63 -6.93
C ILE A 69 -2.51 -3.03 -8.35
N GLU A 70 -3.40 -3.69 -9.08
CA GLU A 70 -3.10 -4.22 -10.43
C GLU A 70 -1.78 -5.03 -10.48
N GLY A 71 -1.54 -5.82 -9.43
CA GLY A 71 -0.34 -6.65 -9.29
C GLY A 71 0.93 -5.90 -8.84
N VAL A 72 0.89 -4.58 -8.69
CA VAL A 72 2.04 -3.76 -8.26
C VAL A 72 2.02 -3.59 -6.75
N SER A 73 3.01 -4.18 -6.06
CA SER A 73 3.20 -4.05 -4.62
C SER A 73 3.59 -2.62 -4.23
N LEU A 74 2.77 -1.99 -3.39
CA LEU A 74 3.05 -0.66 -2.87
C LEU A 74 4.25 -0.67 -1.92
N LEU A 75 4.43 -1.72 -1.10
CA LEU A 75 5.62 -1.86 -0.25
C LEU A 75 6.90 -1.95 -1.10
N ALA A 76 6.89 -2.73 -2.18
CA ALA A 76 8.06 -2.88 -3.05
C ALA A 76 8.41 -1.55 -3.74
N THR A 77 7.42 -0.85 -4.29
CA THR A 77 7.59 0.48 -4.89
C THR A 77 8.20 1.46 -3.90
N LYS A 78 7.68 1.53 -2.66
CA LYS A 78 8.22 2.44 -1.63
C LYS A 78 9.63 2.08 -1.19
N ARG A 79 9.97 0.80 -1.10
CA ARG A 79 11.34 0.37 -0.83
C ARG A 79 12.31 0.84 -1.92
N ALA A 80 11.89 0.80 -3.19
CA ALA A 80 12.71 1.31 -4.29
C ALA A 80 12.88 2.84 -4.20
N ASP A 81 11.80 3.58 -3.95
CA ASP A 81 11.82 5.04 -3.76
C ASP A 81 12.79 5.45 -2.64
N PHE A 82 12.70 4.80 -1.48
CA PHE A 82 13.60 5.10 -0.36
C PHE A 82 15.04 4.71 -0.65
N GLY A 83 15.25 3.56 -1.32
CA GLY A 83 16.57 3.14 -1.76
C GLY A 83 17.24 4.19 -2.67
N ALA A 84 16.48 4.82 -3.57
CA ALA A 84 16.97 5.90 -4.41
C ALA A 84 17.35 7.15 -3.59
N SER A 85 16.51 7.56 -2.63
CA SER A 85 16.79 8.71 -1.76
C SER A 85 18.03 8.47 -0.87
N ILE A 86 18.13 7.28 -0.27
CA ILE A 86 19.29 6.88 0.54
C ILE A 86 20.57 6.87 -0.30
N LYS A 87 20.54 6.36 -1.53
CA LYS A 87 21.70 6.39 -2.43
C LYS A 87 22.16 7.82 -2.76
N LYS A 88 21.25 8.78 -2.80
CA LYS A 88 21.54 10.18 -3.15
C LYS A 88 22.15 10.97 -1.99
N GLY A 89 21.71 10.73 -0.75
CA GLY A 89 22.14 11.56 0.38
C GLY A 89 21.99 10.93 1.77
N GLY A 90 21.99 9.60 1.83
CA GLY A 90 21.88 8.85 3.08
C GLY A 90 20.52 8.98 3.76
N LEU A 91 20.46 8.56 5.03
CA LEU A 91 19.23 8.56 5.81
C LEU A 91 18.65 9.97 6.02
N HIS A 92 19.51 10.99 6.13
CA HIS A 92 19.07 12.36 6.33
C HIS A 92 18.28 12.89 5.12
N ALA A 93 18.74 12.59 3.90
CA ALA A 93 18.01 12.96 2.68
C ALA A 93 16.63 12.27 2.60
N LEU A 94 16.52 11.02 3.06
CA LEU A 94 15.22 10.34 3.14
C LEU A 94 14.28 11.01 4.15
N ILE A 95 14.78 11.41 5.33
CA ILE A 95 13.96 12.08 6.35
C ILE A 95 13.41 13.40 5.79
N ILE A 96 14.25 14.23 5.17
CA ILE A 96 13.85 15.49 4.56
C ILE A 96 12.82 15.26 3.45
N ASP A 97 13.05 14.27 2.56
CA ASP A 97 12.11 13.94 1.49
C ASP A 97 10.74 13.51 2.03
N LEU A 98 10.71 12.69 3.08
CA LEU A 98 9.46 12.29 3.74
C LEU A 98 8.75 13.47 4.40
N GLU A 99 9.48 14.39 5.04
CA GLU A 99 8.92 15.59 5.66
C GLU A 99 8.31 16.53 4.61
N ASN A 100 9.02 16.78 3.51
CA ASN A 100 8.53 17.60 2.39
C ASN A 100 7.27 17.00 1.77
N LYS A 101 7.28 15.70 1.45
CA LYS A 101 6.10 15.00 0.89
C LYS A 101 4.91 15.00 1.83
N ASN A 102 5.15 14.99 3.14
CA ASN A 102 4.10 15.07 4.15
C ASN A 102 3.52 16.47 4.33
N ALA A 103 4.23 17.53 3.93
CA ALA A 103 3.79 18.92 4.02
C ALA A 103 3.04 19.39 2.77
N GLN A 104 3.31 18.79 1.60
CA GLN A 104 2.71 19.16 0.32
C GLN A 104 1.34 18.52 0.03
N ASN A 105 0.89 17.57 0.86
CA ASN A 105 -0.39 16.86 0.71
C ASN A 105 -1.23 16.99 1.98
#